data_AF-A0A820DNW6-F1
#
_entry.id   AF-A0A820DNW6-F1
#
_cell.length_a   1.000
_cell.length_b   1.000
_cell.length_c   1.000
_cell.angle_alpha   90.00
_cell.angle_beta   90.00
_cell.angle_gamma   90.00
#
_symmetry.space_group_name_H-M   'P 1'
#
loop_
_entity.id
_entity.type
_entity.pdbx_description
1 polymer ?
#
loop_
_entity_poly.entity_id
_entity_poly.type
_entity_poly.pdbx_seq_one_letter_code
_entity_poly.pdbx_strand_id
1 'polypeptide(L)'
;MSVFVREKNEKTVRNLSKDNVRFLWFQLLIDILIRIPYNDQAKDEMLHECRKHYGIPCKDEEEVEENMTVNNYAKTAEEDMINFEKNYKSNEALKFYTNDSFLYRLFNLALRTENIDLLFIFRFFLADMYKHLQKLYLEQFPDQLPHTVFRGLLMTNQEFNSLKDNIGHLMSINTFFSTTENRHAAEIFSSFGADPNMLSVLFEMK
;
A
#
# COMPACT_ATOMS: atom_id res chain seq x y z
N MET A 1 1.00 0.61 19.97
CA MET A 1 0.99 -0.71 19.31
C MET A 1 1.53 -0.51 17.90
N SER A 2 2.43 -1.39 17.43
CA SER A 2 3.17 -1.21 16.17
C SER A 2 2.24 -0.90 15.00
N VAL A 3 2.55 0.16 14.25
CA VAL A 3 1.86 0.55 13.01
C VAL A 3 2.01 -0.50 11.90
N PHE A 4 2.90 -1.49 12.11
CA PHE A 4 3.20 -2.58 11.20
C PHE A 4 2.96 -3.94 11.88
N VAL A 5 1.72 -4.22 12.33
CA VAL A 5 1.35 -5.61 12.64
C VAL A 5 1.28 -6.35 11.31
N ARG A 6 2.28 -7.19 11.09
CA ARG A 6 2.48 -7.92 9.85
C ARG A 6 1.60 -9.18 9.85
N GLU A 7 0.65 -9.29 8.93
CA GLU A 7 -0.13 -10.53 8.82
C GLU A 7 0.76 -11.69 8.34
N LYS A 8 0.46 -12.93 8.78
CA LYS A 8 1.27 -14.13 8.54
C LYS A 8 1.54 -14.43 7.05
N ASN A 9 0.77 -13.86 6.12
CA ASN A 9 0.87 -14.11 4.69
C ASN A 9 1.46 -12.96 3.87
N GLU A 10 1.93 -11.88 4.50
CA GLU A 10 2.46 -10.72 3.79
C GLU A 10 3.87 -10.96 3.24
N LYS A 11 4.01 -10.97 1.91
CA LYS A 11 5.31 -10.98 1.24
C LYS A 11 5.72 -9.54 0.90
N THR A 12 6.87 -9.10 1.42
CA THR A 12 7.44 -7.78 1.07
C THR A 12 8.20 -7.84 -0.25
N VAL A 13 8.84 -8.97 -0.53
CA VAL A 13 9.67 -9.19 -1.71
C VAL A 13 9.44 -10.58 -2.30
N ARG A 14 9.41 -10.66 -3.63
CA ARG A 14 9.34 -11.88 -4.42
C ARG A 14 10.63 -12.12 -5.19
N ASN A 15 11.10 -13.36 -5.19
CA ASN A 15 12.19 -13.83 -6.05
C ASN A 15 11.63 -14.26 -7.41
N LEU A 16 11.96 -13.52 -8.48
CA LEU A 16 11.42 -13.78 -9.81
C LEU A 16 12.05 -14.98 -10.52
N SER A 17 13.17 -15.52 -10.05
CA SER A 17 13.69 -16.80 -10.57
C SER A 17 12.80 -17.99 -10.22
N LYS A 18 11.97 -17.86 -9.18
CA LYS A 18 11.08 -18.94 -8.69
C LYS A 18 9.60 -18.66 -8.93
N ASP A 19 9.17 -17.40 -8.86
CA ASP A 19 7.75 -17.00 -8.88
C ASP A 19 7.36 -16.16 -10.13
N ASN A 20 8.08 -16.29 -11.25
CA ASN A 20 7.85 -15.49 -12.46
C ASN A 20 6.42 -15.55 -13.00
N VAL A 21 5.82 -16.74 -13.08
CA VAL A 21 4.46 -16.93 -13.63
C VAL A 21 3.43 -16.19 -12.79
N ARG A 22 3.48 -16.35 -11.46
CA ARG A 22 2.57 -15.66 -10.53
C ARG A 22 2.74 -14.13 -10.60
N PHE A 23 3.98 -13.66 -10.74
CA PHE A 23 4.25 -12.24 -10.96
C PHE A 23 3.60 -11.73 -12.25
N LEU A 24 3.76 -12.42 -13.38
CA LEU A 24 3.16 -12.00 -14.65
C LEU A 24 1.64 -11.95 -14.56
N TRP A 25 1.00 -12.97 -13.97
CA TRP A 25 -0.45 -12.96 -13.75
C TRP A 25 -0.91 -11.78 -12.89
N PHE A 26 -0.17 -11.47 -11.83
CA PHE A 26 -0.48 -10.31 -10.99
C PHE A 26 -0.33 -9.00 -11.75
N GLN A 27 0.70 -8.84 -12.58
CA GLN A 27 0.85 -7.65 -13.43
C GLN A 27 -0.28 -7.53 -14.47
N LEU A 28 -0.70 -8.63 -15.09
CA LEU A 28 -1.88 -8.63 -15.98
C LEU A 28 -3.17 -8.25 -15.23
N LEU A 29 -3.36 -8.76 -14.01
CA LEU A 29 -4.51 -8.38 -13.18
C LEU A 29 -4.51 -6.87 -12.92
N ILE A 30 -3.38 -6.31 -12.48
CA ILE A 30 -3.28 -4.87 -12.23
C ILE A 30 -3.55 -4.07 -13.51
N ASP A 31 -3.00 -4.48 -14.66
CA ASP A 31 -3.23 -3.82 -15.96
C ASP A 31 -4.71 -3.83 -16.37
N ILE A 32 -5.43 -4.92 -16.08
CA ILE A 32 -6.87 -4.99 -16.28
C ILE A 32 -7.59 -4.04 -15.32
N LEU A 33 -7.29 -4.11 -14.02
CA LEU A 33 -7.98 -3.31 -12.99
C LEU A 33 -7.86 -1.80 -13.24
N ILE A 34 -6.69 -1.31 -13.67
CA ILE A 34 -6.49 0.13 -13.94
C ILE A 34 -7.22 0.62 -15.22
N ARG A 35 -7.61 -0.30 -16.11
CA ARG A 35 -8.31 0.00 -17.38
C ARG A 35 -9.82 -0.19 -17.29
N ILE A 36 -10.32 -0.89 -16.28
CA ILE A 36 -11.76 -1.05 -16.06
C ILE A 36 -12.36 0.34 -15.79
N PRO A 37 -13.36 0.78 -16.57
CA PRO A 37 -14.08 2.00 -16.26
C PRO A 37 -14.83 1.84 -14.93
N TYR A 38 -14.80 2.87 -14.12
CA TYR A 38 -15.54 2.95 -12.87
C TYR A 38 -16.47 4.15 -12.89
N ASN A 39 -17.55 4.02 -12.13
CA ASN A 39 -18.49 5.08 -11.82
C ASN A 39 -18.34 5.47 -10.34
N ASP A 40 -19.15 6.44 -9.91
CA ASP A 40 -19.12 6.91 -8.52
C ASP A 40 -19.42 5.80 -7.50
N GLN A 41 -20.20 4.78 -7.88
CA GLN A 41 -20.51 3.62 -7.04
C GLN A 41 -19.25 2.84 -6.61
N ALA A 42 -18.19 2.81 -7.42
CA ALA A 42 -16.95 2.13 -7.06
C ALA A 42 -16.26 2.78 -5.84
N LYS A 43 -16.41 4.10 -5.66
CA LYS A 43 -15.92 4.80 -4.46
C LYS A 43 -16.72 4.39 -3.24
N ASP A 44 -18.05 4.28 -3.37
CA ASP A 44 -18.95 3.91 -2.28
C ASP A 44 -18.73 2.45 -1.84
N GLU A 45 -18.59 1.53 -2.80
CA GLU A 45 -18.20 0.13 -2.55
C GLU A 45 -16.90 0.02 -1.76
N MET A 46 -15.88 0.80 -2.18
CA MET A 46 -14.59 0.84 -1.49
C MET A 46 -14.73 1.33 -0.05
N LEU A 47 -15.49 2.40 0.17
CA LEU A 47 -15.70 2.96 1.51
C LEU A 47 -16.48 2.01 2.41
N HIS A 48 -17.52 1.34 1.87
CA HIS A 48 -18.28 0.33 2.60
C HIS A 48 -17.38 -0.82 3.09
N GLU A 49 -16.54 -1.36 2.22
CA GLU A 49 -15.61 -2.45 2.60
C GLU A 49 -14.53 -1.98 3.58
N CYS A 50 -14.07 -0.73 3.46
CA CYS A 50 -13.18 -0.16 4.47
C CYS A 50 -13.89 -0.05 5.82
N ARG A 51 -15.15 0.42 5.88
CA ARG A 51 -15.94 0.51 7.13
C ARG A 51 -16.06 -0.84 7.80
N LYS A 52 -16.43 -1.87 7.04
CA LYS A 52 -16.47 -3.26 7.52
C LYS A 52 -15.13 -3.74 8.06
N HIS A 53 -14.03 -3.48 7.35
CA HIS A 53 -12.69 -3.87 7.80
C HIS A 53 -12.29 -3.24 9.14
N TYR A 54 -12.64 -1.97 9.37
CA TYR A 54 -12.32 -1.24 10.59
C TYR A 54 -13.39 -1.34 11.68
N GLY A 55 -14.49 -2.06 11.45
CA GLY A 55 -15.60 -2.19 12.40
C GLY A 55 -16.37 -0.88 12.62
N ILE A 56 -16.46 -0.03 11.59
CA ILE A 56 -17.20 1.22 11.62
C ILE A 56 -18.62 0.96 11.12
N PRO A 57 -19.67 1.30 11.88
CA PRO A 57 -21.05 1.10 11.45
C PRO A 57 -21.37 1.81 10.13
N CYS A 58 -22.11 1.15 9.25
CA CYS A 58 -22.68 1.78 8.07
C CYS A 58 -23.94 2.56 8.48
N LYS A 59 -24.17 3.75 7.90
CA LYS A 59 -25.32 4.60 8.23
C LYS A 59 -26.68 3.95 7.95
N ASP A 60 -26.70 2.90 7.14
CA ASP A 60 -27.90 2.19 6.68
C ASP A 60 -28.16 0.90 7.46
N GLU A 61 -27.30 0.53 8.42
CA GLU A 61 -27.48 -0.64 9.27
C GLU A 61 -28.09 -0.21 10.61
N GLU A 62 -29.39 -0.43 10.76
CA GLU A 62 -30.23 0.00 11.89
C GLU A 62 -29.95 -0.74 13.23
N GLU A 63 -28.91 -1.56 13.32
CA GLU A 63 -28.55 -2.29 14.52
C GLU A 63 -27.17 -1.86 15.03
N VAL A 64 -27.15 -0.77 15.80
CA VAL A 64 -26.01 -0.45 16.66
C VAL A 64 -26.06 -1.38 17.85
N GLU A 65 -25.25 -2.43 17.82
CA GLU A 65 -24.96 -3.25 18.99
C GLU A 65 -24.27 -2.35 20.03
N GLU A 66 -24.99 -2.05 21.11
CA GLU A 66 -24.71 -1.02 22.14
C GLU A 66 -23.39 -1.20 22.92
N ASN A 67 -22.58 -2.22 22.56
CA ASN A 67 -21.37 -2.63 23.27
C ASN A 67 -20.10 -2.68 22.39
N MET A 68 -20.10 -2.08 21.20
CA MET A 68 -18.88 -2.04 20.40
C MET A 68 -17.87 -1.05 21.02
N THR A 69 -16.83 -1.59 21.65
CA THR A 69 -15.70 -0.78 22.14
C THR A 69 -14.93 -0.27 20.92
N VAL A 70 -15.29 0.92 20.43
CA VAL A 70 -14.58 1.60 19.34
C VAL A 70 -13.16 1.86 19.84
N ASN A 71 -12.20 1.06 19.36
CA ASN A 71 -10.80 1.31 19.68
C ASN A 71 -10.35 2.61 18.99
N ASN A 72 -9.31 3.27 19.52
CA ASN A 72 -8.82 4.54 18.98
C ASN A 72 -8.49 4.48 17.47
N TYR A 73 -8.12 3.31 16.95
CA TYR A 73 -7.80 3.12 15.54
C TYR A 73 -9.04 3.24 14.63
N ALA A 74 -10.17 2.64 15.03
CA ALA A 74 -11.43 2.75 14.30
C ALA A 74 -11.92 4.20 14.23
N LYS A 75 -11.77 4.96 15.33
CA LYS A 75 -12.12 6.38 15.36
C LYS A 75 -11.26 7.23 14.40
N THR A 76 -9.94 7.05 14.40
CA THR A 76 -9.06 7.77 13.45
C THR A 76 -9.37 7.39 12.00
N ALA A 77 -9.62 6.10 11.74
CA ALA A 77 -10.02 5.64 10.41
C ALA A 77 -11.36 6.27 9.96
N GLU A 78 -12.33 6.41 10.85
CA GLU A 78 -13.61 7.07 10.56
C GLU A 78 -13.43 8.55 10.19
N GLU A 79 -12.64 9.31 10.96
CA GLU A 79 -12.32 10.72 10.67
C GLU A 79 -11.63 10.87 9.30
N ASP A 80 -10.66 10.01 9.01
CA ASP A 80 -9.97 9.98 7.71
C ASP A 80 -10.93 9.61 6.56
N MET A 81 -11.86 8.68 6.76
CA MET A 81 -12.87 8.31 5.77
C MET A 81 -13.82 9.46 5.48
N ILE A 82 -14.29 10.19 6.50
CA ILE A 82 -15.13 11.38 6.33
C ILE A 82 -14.37 12.45 5.52
N ASN A 83 -13.09 12.66 5.81
CA ASN A 83 -12.25 13.57 5.05
C ASN A 83 -12.08 13.12 3.59
N PHE A 84 -11.86 11.82 3.36
CA PHE A 84 -11.78 11.24 2.02
C PHE A 84 -13.09 11.41 1.25
N GLU A 85 -14.23 11.09 1.84
CA GLU A 85 -15.56 11.24 1.24
C GLU A 85 -15.78 12.66 0.71
N LYS A 86 -15.49 13.65 1.55
CA LYS A 86 -15.75 15.07 1.28
C LYS A 86 -14.75 15.71 0.34
N ASN A 87 -13.46 15.38 0.47
CA ASN A 87 -12.37 16.16 -0.12
C ASN A 87 -11.60 15.41 -1.22
N TYR A 88 -11.87 14.13 -1.45
CA TYR A 88 -11.15 13.37 -2.47
C TYR A 88 -11.36 13.91 -3.88
N LYS A 89 -10.26 14.00 -4.63
CA LYS A 89 -10.23 14.27 -6.06
C LYS A 89 -9.25 13.30 -6.73
N SER A 90 -9.60 12.84 -7.92
CA SER A 90 -8.79 11.85 -8.67
C SER A 90 -7.37 12.34 -8.93
N ASN A 91 -7.19 13.63 -9.24
CA ASN A 91 -5.89 14.27 -9.43
C ASN A 91 -5.13 14.57 -8.12
N GLU A 92 -5.65 14.16 -6.97
CA GLU A 92 -5.01 14.28 -5.66
C GLU A 92 -4.84 12.90 -4.97
N ALA A 93 -5.06 11.79 -5.68
CA ALA A 93 -5.04 10.43 -5.11
C ALA A 93 -3.77 10.12 -4.29
N LEU A 94 -2.60 10.55 -4.78
CA LEU A 94 -1.32 10.36 -4.11
C LEU A 94 -1.25 11.00 -2.72
N LYS A 95 -1.91 12.15 -2.50
CA LYS A 95 -1.97 12.80 -1.19
C LYS A 95 -2.65 11.91 -0.15
N PHE A 96 -3.72 11.22 -0.55
CA PHE A 96 -4.42 10.27 0.32
C PHE A 96 -3.64 8.97 0.49
N TYR A 97 -2.87 8.55 -0.51
CA TYR A 97 -1.98 7.39 -0.40
C TYR A 97 -0.79 7.64 0.53
N THR A 98 -0.18 8.83 0.51
CA THR A 98 1.03 9.11 1.31
C THR A 98 0.75 9.39 2.78
N ASN A 99 -0.50 9.71 3.14
CA ASN A 99 -0.88 9.91 4.53
C ASN A 99 -1.06 8.57 5.23
N ASP A 100 -0.54 8.45 6.45
CA ASP A 100 -0.79 7.30 7.31
C ASP A 100 -2.27 7.29 7.74
N SER A 101 -3.10 6.63 6.93
CA SER A 101 -4.56 6.63 7.01
C SER A 101 -5.13 5.23 6.80
N PHE A 102 -6.45 5.08 6.98
CA PHE A 102 -7.18 3.84 6.71
C PHE A 102 -6.87 3.27 5.31
N LEU A 103 -6.73 4.18 4.33
CA LEU A 103 -6.58 3.85 2.93
C LEU A 103 -5.18 3.32 2.66
N TYR A 104 -4.14 4.03 3.10
CA TYR A 104 -2.75 3.59 2.97
C TYR A 104 -2.55 2.18 3.52
N ARG A 105 -3.11 1.89 4.69
CA ARG A 105 -2.95 0.61 5.40
C ARG A 105 -3.65 -0.54 4.68
N LEU A 106 -4.97 -0.42 4.44
CA LEU A 106 -5.75 -1.51 3.87
C LEU A 106 -5.41 -1.75 2.40
N PHE A 107 -5.15 -0.69 1.63
CA PHE A 107 -4.76 -0.81 0.23
C PHE A 107 -3.40 -1.51 0.07
N ASN A 108 -2.39 -1.14 0.87
CA ASN A 108 -1.10 -1.84 0.85
C ASN A 108 -1.20 -3.26 1.41
N LEU A 109 -2.11 -3.53 2.34
CA LEU A 109 -2.39 -4.91 2.77
C LEU A 109 -2.93 -5.75 1.61
N ALA A 110 -3.91 -5.23 0.85
CA ALA A 110 -4.46 -5.92 -0.32
C ALA A 110 -3.37 -6.24 -1.37
N LEU A 111 -2.46 -5.29 -1.62
CA LEU A 111 -1.32 -5.49 -2.52
C LEU A 111 -0.32 -6.54 -1.99
N ARG A 112 0.06 -6.49 -0.71
CA ARG A 112 1.02 -7.43 -0.10
C ARG A 112 0.51 -8.87 -0.03
N THR A 113 -0.81 -9.03 0.09
CA THR A 113 -1.47 -10.33 0.14
C THR A 113 -1.95 -10.81 -1.23
N GLU A 114 -1.87 -9.95 -2.26
CA GLU A 114 -2.46 -10.18 -3.59
C GLU A 114 -3.95 -10.55 -3.50
N ASN A 115 -4.68 -9.92 -2.57
CA ASN A 115 -6.10 -10.19 -2.38
C ASN A 115 -6.89 -9.60 -3.56
N ILE A 116 -7.30 -10.47 -4.49
CA ILE A 116 -7.97 -10.08 -5.74
C ILE A 116 -9.28 -9.36 -5.47
N ASP A 117 -10.07 -9.85 -4.51
CA ASP A 117 -11.38 -9.26 -4.17
C ASP A 117 -11.20 -7.83 -3.65
N LEU A 118 -10.27 -7.63 -2.70
CA LEU A 118 -9.96 -6.30 -2.20
C LEU A 118 -9.36 -5.40 -3.29
N LEU A 119 -8.48 -5.91 -4.14
CA LEU A 119 -7.91 -5.12 -5.24
C LEU A 119 -8.97 -4.69 -6.25
N PHE A 120 -9.97 -5.54 -6.51
CA PHE A 120 -11.12 -5.17 -7.32
C PHE A 120 -11.97 -4.09 -6.65
N ILE A 121 -12.20 -4.17 -5.34
CA ILE A 121 -12.87 -3.12 -4.57
C ILE A 121 -12.09 -1.79 -4.67
N PHE A 122 -10.76 -1.84 -4.56
CA PHE A 122 -9.88 -0.68 -4.68
C PHE A 122 -9.60 -0.23 -6.13
N ARG A 123 -10.22 -0.84 -7.15
CA ARG A 123 -9.94 -0.57 -8.58
C ARG A 123 -10.00 0.91 -8.96
N PHE A 124 -10.99 1.63 -8.39
CA PHE A 124 -11.16 3.07 -8.56
C PHE A 124 -9.91 3.84 -8.11
N PHE A 125 -9.51 3.64 -6.87
CA PHE A 125 -8.38 4.35 -6.27
C PHE A 125 -7.06 3.93 -6.92
N LEU A 126 -6.91 2.64 -7.25
CA LEU A 126 -5.77 2.11 -7.99
C LEU A 126 -5.61 2.82 -9.34
N ALA A 127 -6.69 2.94 -10.12
CA ALA A 127 -6.64 3.60 -11.42
C ALA A 127 -6.30 5.10 -11.31
N ASP A 128 -6.90 5.82 -10.35
CA ASP A 128 -6.58 7.23 -10.10
C ASP A 128 -5.12 7.42 -9.67
N MET A 129 -4.60 6.53 -8.79
CA MET A 129 -3.20 6.51 -8.38
C MET A 129 -2.24 6.34 -9.54
N TYR A 130 -2.50 5.36 -10.42
CA TYR A 130 -1.67 5.11 -11.60
C TYR A 130 -1.67 6.31 -12.57
N LYS A 131 -2.85 6.88 -12.85
CA LYS A 131 -2.98 8.07 -13.70
C LYS A 131 -2.22 9.26 -13.12
N HIS A 132 -2.36 9.49 -11.81
CA HIS A 132 -1.70 10.61 -11.14
C HIS A 132 -0.18 10.42 -11.11
N LEU A 133 0.32 9.21 -10.81
CA LEU A 133 1.76 8.90 -10.87
C LEU A 133 2.33 9.11 -12.28
N GLN A 134 1.66 8.60 -13.31
CA GLN A 134 2.12 8.75 -14.69
C GLN A 134 2.18 10.22 -15.10
N LYS A 135 1.17 11.02 -14.71
CA LYS A 135 1.16 12.46 -14.95
C LYS A 135 2.35 13.15 -14.27
N LEU A 136 2.54 12.93 -12.96
CA LEU A 136 3.65 13.55 -12.22
C LEU A 136 5.01 13.12 -12.73
N TYR A 137 5.15 11.84 -13.14
CA TYR A 137 6.39 11.35 -13.73
C TYR A 137 6.78 12.14 -14.97
N LEU A 138 5.83 12.37 -15.88
CA LEU A 138 6.07 13.16 -17.09
C LEU A 138 6.34 14.64 -16.79
N GLU A 139 5.71 15.20 -15.76
CA GLU A 139 5.88 16.60 -15.37
C GLU A 139 7.21 16.86 -14.64
N GLN A 140 7.66 15.93 -13.79
CA GLN A 140 8.81 16.11 -12.90
C GLN A 140 10.11 15.55 -13.48
N PHE A 141 10.02 14.55 -14.37
CA PHE A 141 11.18 13.86 -14.93
C PHE A 141 11.19 13.89 -16.47
N PRO A 142 11.20 15.09 -17.09
CA PRO A 142 11.16 15.21 -18.55
C PRO A 142 12.39 14.57 -19.23
N ASP A 143 13.54 14.61 -18.57
CA ASP A 143 14.81 14.11 -19.12
C ASP A 143 15.05 12.61 -18.82
N GLN A 144 14.19 12.00 -18.00
CA GLN A 144 14.23 10.57 -17.62
C GLN A 144 15.60 10.10 -17.11
N LEU A 145 16.37 11.00 -16.50
CA LEU A 145 17.68 10.68 -15.95
C LEU A 145 17.54 9.78 -14.71
N PRO A 146 18.52 8.90 -14.42
CA PRO A 146 18.51 8.10 -13.21
C PRO A 146 18.60 8.95 -11.95
N HIS A 147 17.82 8.61 -10.93
CA HIS A 147 17.83 9.26 -9.63
C HIS A 147 18.24 8.26 -8.55
N THR A 148 19.19 8.66 -7.71
CA THR A 148 19.52 7.86 -6.53
C THR A 148 18.49 8.10 -5.44
N VAL A 149 17.80 7.04 -5.03
CA VAL A 149 16.77 7.09 -3.99
C VAL A 149 16.96 5.97 -2.97
N PHE A 150 16.51 6.22 -1.76
CA PHE A 150 16.68 5.36 -0.61
C PHE A 150 15.35 4.92 -0.01
N ARG A 151 15.34 3.73 0.58
CA ARG A 151 14.22 3.24 1.38
C ARG A 151 14.71 2.43 2.55
N GLY A 152 14.32 2.82 3.76
CA GLY A 152 14.51 2.02 4.97
C GLY A 152 13.31 1.13 5.24
N LEU A 153 13.56 -0.07 5.73
CA LEU A 153 12.55 -0.96 6.29
C LEU A 153 13.17 -1.94 7.29
N LEU A 154 12.30 -2.56 8.08
CA LEU A 154 12.61 -3.75 8.85
C LEU A 154 12.29 -4.99 8.03
N MET A 155 13.17 -6.00 8.10
CA MET A 155 12.96 -7.30 7.48
C MET A 155 13.29 -8.42 8.46
N THR A 156 12.59 -9.54 8.38
CA THR A 156 12.97 -10.73 9.13
C THR A 156 14.30 -11.29 8.60
N ASN A 157 15.00 -12.06 9.45
CA ASN A 157 16.20 -12.79 9.01
C ASN A 157 15.95 -13.67 7.78
N GLN A 158 14.77 -14.30 7.69
CA GLN A 158 14.41 -15.13 6.55
C GLN A 158 14.30 -14.33 5.25
N GLU A 159 13.65 -13.17 5.27
CA GLU A 159 13.54 -12.32 4.08
C GLU A 159 14.89 -11.78 3.65
N PHE A 160 15.71 -11.35 4.60
CA PHE A 160 17.04 -10.85 4.31
C PHE A 160 17.93 -11.94 3.70
N ASN A 161 17.86 -13.17 4.21
CA ASN A 161 18.58 -14.30 3.61
C ASN A 161 18.03 -14.62 2.21
N SER A 162 16.71 -14.55 1.99
CA SER A 162 16.13 -14.69 0.65
C SER A 162 16.61 -13.62 -0.33
N LEU A 163 16.95 -12.41 0.12
CA LEU A 163 17.57 -11.39 -0.71
C LEU A 163 19.02 -11.73 -1.05
N LYS A 164 19.80 -12.21 -0.07
CA LYS A 164 21.19 -12.68 -0.30
C LYS A 164 21.25 -13.80 -1.32
N ASP A 165 20.35 -14.76 -1.22
CA ASP A 165 20.26 -15.88 -2.16
C ASP A 165 19.82 -15.43 -3.58
N ASN A 166 19.35 -14.19 -3.73
CA ASN A 166 18.88 -13.61 -4.98
C ASN A 166 19.84 -12.52 -5.55
N ILE A 167 21.07 -12.42 -5.03
CA ILE A 167 22.07 -11.48 -5.56
C ILE A 167 22.33 -11.80 -7.04
N GLY A 168 22.32 -10.76 -7.89
CA GLY A 168 22.49 -10.89 -9.34
C GLY A 168 21.21 -11.26 -10.09
N HIS A 169 20.07 -11.39 -9.41
CA HIS A 169 18.77 -11.73 -9.99
C HIS A 169 17.71 -10.65 -9.73
N LEU A 170 16.59 -10.75 -10.43
CA LEU A 170 15.48 -9.80 -10.30
C LEU A 170 14.62 -10.11 -9.06
N MET A 171 14.15 -9.04 -8.42
CA MET A 171 13.17 -9.08 -7.34
C MET A 171 11.96 -8.23 -7.70
N SER A 172 10.81 -8.57 -7.14
CA SER A 172 9.57 -7.80 -7.29
C SER A 172 8.97 -7.45 -5.95
N ILE A 173 8.28 -6.31 -5.91
CA ILE A 173 7.58 -5.77 -4.75
C ILE A 173 6.15 -5.50 -5.21
N ASN A 174 5.18 -6.03 -4.46
CA ASN A 174 3.78 -5.97 -4.89
C ASN A 174 3.10 -4.64 -4.56
N THR A 175 3.68 -3.85 -3.65
CA THR A 175 3.19 -2.52 -3.25
C THR A 175 3.88 -1.41 -4.03
N PHE A 176 3.30 -0.21 -4.01
CA PHE A 176 4.04 0.98 -4.44
C PHE A 176 5.28 1.17 -3.57
N PHE A 177 6.42 1.38 -4.23
CA PHE A 177 7.70 1.45 -3.57
C PHE A 177 8.04 2.89 -3.20
N SER A 178 7.57 3.34 -2.03
CA SER A 178 7.87 4.69 -1.52
C SER A 178 9.35 4.82 -1.16
N THR A 179 9.99 5.86 -1.68
CA THR A 179 11.42 6.14 -1.54
C THR A 179 11.64 7.62 -1.24
N THR A 180 12.86 7.99 -0.88
CA THR A 180 13.27 9.38 -0.67
C THR A 180 14.70 9.60 -1.15
N GLU A 181 15.01 10.78 -1.69
CA GLU A 181 16.39 11.18 -2.01
C GLU A 181 17.21 11.45 -0.73
N ASN A 182 16.53 11.72 0.40
CA ASN A 182 17.19 11.97 1.67
C ASN A 182 17.49 10.63 2.39
N ARG A 183 18.74 10.19 2.30
CA ARG A 183 19.23 8.97 2.98
C ARG A 183 18.89 8.94 4.47
N HIS A 184 19.02 10.06 5.19
CA HIS A 184 18.72 10.11 6.61
C HIS A 184 17.22 9.91 6.89
N ALA A 185 16.35 10.49 6.07
CA ALA A 185 14.92 10.24 6.16
C ALA A 185 14.58 8.75 5.95
N ALA A 186 15.27 8.07 5.03
CA ALA A 186 15.11 6.62 4.84
C ALA A 186 15.57 5.82 6.07
N GLU A 187 16.69 6.17 6.70
CA GLU A 187 17.21 5.48 7.89
C GLU A 187 16.21 5.48 9.07
N ILE A 188 15.43 6.56 9.23
CA ILE A 188 14.36 6.63 10.24
C ILE A 188 13.35 5.49 10.07
N PHE A 189 12.97 5.15 8.83
CA PHE A 189 12.04 4.05 8.55
C PHE A 189 12.64 2.66 8.77
N SER A 190 13.97 2.54 8.81
CA SER A 190 14.67 1.27 9.11
C SER A 190 14.95 1.06 10.60
N SER A 191 14.72 2.09 11.44
CA SER A 191 15.04 2.07 12.88
C SER A 191 13.79 2.06 13.79
N PHE A 192 12.59 2.14 13.21
CA PHE A 192 11.33 2.17 13.95
C PHE A 192 10.89 0.78 14.41
N GLY A 193 11.03 0.50 15.71
CA GLY A 193 10.56 -0.74 16.34
C GLY A 193 11.68 -1.77 16.50
N ALA A 194 12.33 -1.73 17.67
CA ALA A 194 13.39 -2.65 18.07
C ALA A 194 12.85 -4.06 18.37
N ASP A 195 12.24 -4.73 17.38
CA ASP A 195 12.05 -6.17 17.45
C ASP A 195 13.44 -6.84 17.27
N PRO A 196 13.96 -7.54 18.28
CA PRO A 196 15.27 -8.19 18.19
C PRO A 196 15.34 -9.25 17.07
N ASN A 197 14.21 -9.70 16.53
CA ASN A 197 14.14 -10.67 15.44
C ASN A 197 14.10 -10.01 14.04
N MET A 198 14.07 -8.68 13.95
CA MET A 198 14.10 -7.93 12.70
C MET A 198 15.45 -7.25 12.48
N LEU A 199 15.84 -7.22 11.22
CA LEU A 199 17.03 -6.53 10.72
C LEU A 199 16.63 -5.18 10.15
N SER A 200 17.41 -4.17 10.51
CA SER A 200 17.37 -2.85 9.88
C SER A 200 18.02 -2.93 8.50
N VAL A 201 17.27 -2.62 7.45
CA VAL A 201 17.74 -2.69 6.06
C VAL A 201 17.50 -1.36 5.36
N LEU A 202 18.52 -0.86 4.67
CA LEU A 202 18.46 0.31 3.80
C LEU A 202 18.72 -0.12 2.36
N PHE A 203 17.75 0.11 1.48
CA PHE A 203 17.91 -0.01 0.04
C PHE A 203 18.42 1.30 -0.55
N GLU A 204 19.39 1.19 -1.45
CA GLU A 204 19.87 2.26 -2.34
C GLU A 204 19.59 1.82 -3.77
N MET A 205 18.82 2.61 -4.51
CA MET A 205 18.52 2.39 -5.92
C MET A 205 19.20 3.50 -6.72
N LYS A 206 19.85 3.13 -7.82
CA LYS A 206 20.61 4.02 -8.70
C LYS A 206 20.05 4.03 -10.11
#